data_AF-A0A562JBT4-F1
#
_entry.id   AF-A0A562JBT4-F1
#
_cell.length_a   1.000
_cell.length_b   1.000
_cell.length_c   1.000
_cell.angle_alpha   90.00
_cell.angle_beta   90.00
_cell.angle_gamma   90.00
#
_symmetry.space_group_name_H-M   'P 1'
#
loop_
_entity.id
_entity.type
_entity.pdbx_description
1 polymer ?
#
loop_
_entity_poly.entity_id
_entity_poly.type
_entity_poly.pdbx_seq_one_letter_code
_entity_poly.pdbx_strand_id
1 'polypeptide(L)'
;MNASVSMLFYSIVSAFSIIYTAYSINKNISLRRKKEDYLIVQLNNKYNFAWLYLILVIIWITMFTKEISSMYNMLKREYLNSIFQLFNPIYIESLSNYFYENDKMIEYYETLHYPNDFMNSLYMIIASVCILILDINKEKVKIALFQDGVLVRDKFYNKDKLLQYEWGGAYENKMFFKGIYCNLVLYMDSIFQSNRELAVRVNYSDKDKIDNILKYTYNLKSKDNDGDK
;
A
#
# COMPACT_ATOMS: atom_id res chain seq x y z
N MET A 1 -7.52 -29.97 -2.80
CA MET A 1 -6.08 -29.65 -2.84
C MET A 1 -5.48 -30.16 -1.54
N ASN A 2 -4.39 -30.93 -1.57
CA ASN A 2 -3.77 -31.44 -0.34
C ASN A 2 -3.38 -30.27 0.58
N ALA A 3 -3.64 -30.38 1.88
CA ALA A 3 -3.35 -29.33 2.85
C ALA A 3 -1.86 -28.90 2.81
N SER A 4 -0.95 -29.82 2.52
CA SER A 4 0.47 -29.54 2.31
C SER A 4 0.75 -28.65 1.08
N VAL A 5 0.01 -28.85 -0.01
CA VAL A 5 0.16 -28.09 -1.26
C VAL A 5 -0.38 -26.67 -1.10
N SER A 6 -1.52 -26.49 -0.43
CA SER A 6 -2.05 -25.17 -0.10
C SER A 6 -1.12 -24.39 0.83
N MET A 7 -0.57 -25.03 1.85
CA MET A 7 0.39 -24.40 2.76
C MET A 7 1.63 -23.91 2.04
N LEU A 8 2.22 -24.74 1.17
CA LEU A 8 3.36 -24.34 0.35
C LEU A 8 3.02 -23.16 -0.54
N PHE A 9 1.86 -23.20 -1.21
CA PHE A 9 1.39 -22.09 -2.04
C PHE A 9 1.25 -20.78 -1.25
N TYR A 10 0.49 -20.78 -0.15
CA TYR A 10 0.29 -19.58 0.68
C TYR A 10 1.59 -19.07 1.28
N SER A 11 2.51 -19.96 1.68
CA SER A 11 3.84 -19.58 2.20
C SER A 11 4.68 -18.87 1.14
N ILE A 12 4.70 -19.41 -0.09
CA ILE A 12 5.42 -18.81 -1.23
C ILE A 12 4.84 -17.44 -1.54
N VAL A 13 3.52 -17.33 -1.72
CA VAL A 13 2.87 -16.06 -2.05
C VAL A 13 3.08 -15.01 -0.94
N SER A 14 3.04 -15.42 0.33
CA SER A 14 3.32 -14.54 1.46
C SER A 14 4.76 -14.05 1.45
N ALA A 15 5.73 -14.93 1.22
CA ALA A 15 7.14 -14.57 1.11
C ALA A 15 7.39 -13.57 -0.03
N PHE A 16 6.82 -13.84 -1.22
CA PHE A 16 6.89 -12.90 -2.34
C PHE A 16 6.28 -11.54 -2.01
N SER A 17 5.13 -11.51 -1.32
CA SER A 17 4.47 -10.26 -0.93
C SER A 17 5.33 -9.43 0.03
N ILE A 18 5.98 -10.09 1.00
CA ILE A 18 6.90 -9.45 1.95
C ILE A 18 8.15 -8.92 1.23
N ILE A 19 8.77 -9.74 0.38
CA ILE A 19 9.97 -9.36 -0.39
C ILE A 19 9.65 -8.18 -1.31
N TYR A 20 8.52 -8.22 -2.01
CA TYR A 20 8.07 -7.12 -2.87
C TYR A 20 7.87 -5.83 -2.07
N THR A 21 7.25 -5.92 -0.90
CA THR A 21 7.06 -4.78 0.01
C THR A 21 8.40 -4.19 0.44
N ALA A 22 9.34 -5.02 0.89
CA ALA A 22 10.68 -4.58 1.29
C ALA A 22 11.45 -3.97 0.12
N TYR A 23 11.38 -4.58 -1.07
CA TYR A 23 12.00 -4.05 -2.29
C TYR A 23 11.44 -2.68 -2.66
N SER A 24 10.12 -2.51 -2.66
CA SER A 24 9.45 -1.24 -2.95
C SER A 24 9.88 -0.15 -1.96
N ILE A 25 9.94 -0.47 -0.66
CA ILE A 25 10.42 0.46 0.36
C ILE A 25 11.87 0.86 0.12
N ASN A 26 12.77 -0.11 -0.07
CA ASN A 26 14.19 0.15 -0.27
C ASN A 26 14.47 0.95 -1.55
N LYS A 27 13.75 0.64 -2.64
CA LYS A 27 13.83 1.41 -3.88
C LYS A 27 13.44 2.88 -3.63
N ASN A 28 12.35 3.11 -2.90
CA ASN A 28 11.88 4.45 -2.57
C ASN A 28 12.86 5.21 -1.66
N ILE A 29 13.46 4.54 -0.67
CA ILE A 29 14.47 5.15 0.21
C ILE A 29 15.76 5.49 -0.58
N SER A 30 16.25 4.56 -1.41
CA SER A 30 17.46 4.75 -2.21
C SER A 30 17.34 5.91 -3.19
N LEU A 31 16.19 6.03 -3.86
CA LEU A 31 15.90 7.17 -4.75
C LEU A 31 15.95 8.52 -4.03
N ARG A 32 15.55 8.57 -2.74
CA ARG A 32 15.61 9.79 -1.93
C ARG A 32 17.02 10.13 -1.52
N ARG A 33 17.76 9.18 -0.93
CA ARG A 33 19.13 9.42 -0.46
C ARG A 33 20.05 9.94 -1.57
N LYS A 34 19.86 9.46 -2.80
CA LYS A 34 20.63 9.94 -3.96
C LYS A 34 20.33 11.39 -4.37
N LYS A 35 19.24 11.99 -3.85
CA LYS A 35 18.71 13.27 -4.34
C LYS A 35 18.35 14.25 -3.22
N GLU A 36 18.64 13.92 -1.96
CA GLU A 36 18.33 14.77 -0.79
C GLU A 36 18.97 16.17 -0.92
N ASP A 37 20.16 16.25 -1.52
CA ASP A 37 20.89 17.52 -1.71
C ASP A 37 20.28 18.44 -2.79
N TYR A 38 19.32 17.96 -3.58
CA TYR A 38 18.72 18.69 -4.71
C TYR A 38 17.24 19.02 -4.52
N LEU A 39 16.69 18.77 -3.32
CA LEU A 39 15.27 18.92 -3.05
C LEU A 39 14.88 20.41 -2.91
N ILE A 40 13.99 20.88 -3.78
CA ILE A 40 13.60 22.30 -3.83
C ILE A 40 12.28 22.55 -3.08
N VAL A 41 11.25 21.72 -3.30
CA VAL A 41 9.93 21.80 -2.62
C VAL A 41 9.32 20.41 -2.45
N GLN A 42 8.68 20.16 -1.30
CA GLN A 42 7.90 18.96 -0.99
C GLN A 42 6.39 19.27 -0.99
N LEU A 43 5.65 18.62 -1.88
CA LEU A 43 4.21 18.81 -2.08
C LEU A 43 3.42 17.67 -1.44
N ASN A 44 2.38 18.01 -0.69
CA ASN A 44 1.68 17.09 0.19
C ASN A 44 0.72 16.18 -0.60
N ASN A 45 0.89 14.85 -0.48
CA ASN A 45 -0.01 13.88 -1.09
C ASN A 45 -1.09 13.50 -0.07
N LYS A 46 -2.35 13.86 -0.34
CA LYS A 46 -3.40 13.92 0.71
C LYS A 46 -4.37 12.73 0.75
N TYR A 47 -4.22 11.73 -0.11
CA TYR A 47 -5.06 10.53 -0.06
C TYR A 47 -4.35 9.45 0.74
N ASN A 48 -4.63 9.44 2.04
CA ASN A 48 -4.19 8.39 2.96
C ASN A 48 -5.35 7.42 3.18
N PHE A 49 -5.29 6.25 2.53
CA PHE A 49 -6.20 5.14 2.79
C PHE A 49 -5.60 4.12 3.78
N ALA A 50 -4.43 4.40 4.38
CA ALA A 50 -3.81 3.52 5.36
C ALA A 50 -4.74 3.23 6.54
N TRP A 51 -5.57 4.19 6.95
CA TRP A 51 -6.56 3.95 8.01
C TRP A 51 -7.62 2.92 7.61
N LEU A 52 -8.03 2.84 6.33
CA LEU A 52 -8.93 1.79 5.84
C LEU A 52 -8.25 0.42 5.93
N TYR A 53 -7.00 0.33 5.49
CA TYR A 53 -6.24 -0.92 5.58
C TYR A 53 -5.94 -1.32 7.02
N LEU A 54 -5.77 -0.35 7.94
CA LEU A 54 -5.63 -0.62 9.36
C LEU A 54 -6.91 -1.26 9.94
N ILE A 55 -8.07 -0.69 9.62
CA ILE A 55 -9.37 -1.26 10.01
C ILE A 55 -9.52 -2.68 9.45
N LEU A 56 -9.15 -2.87 8.18
CA LEU A 56 -9.22 -4.17 7.52
C LEU A 56 -8.30 -5.21 8.18
N VAL A 57 -7.07 -4.83 8.56
CA VAL A 57 -6.15 -5.67 9.33
C VAL A 57 -6.76 -6.06 10.68
N ILE A 58 -7.37 -5.12 11.40
CA ILE A 58 -8.04 -5.39 12.69
C ILE A 58 -9.18 -6.40 12.51
N ILE A 59 -10.01 -6.23 11.47
CA ILE A 59 -11.10 -7.15 11.16
C ILE A 59 -10.54 -8.57 10.92
N TRP A 60 -9.52 -8.71 10.07
CA TRP A 60 -8.91 -10.01 9.78
C TRP A 60 -8.31 -10.67 11.01
N ILE A 61 -7.57 -9.92 11.84
CA ILE A 61 -7.00 -10.45 13.10
C ILE A 61 -8.12 -10.91 14.04
N THR A 62 -9.22 -10.16 14.12
CA THR A 62 -10.36 -10.51 14.98
C THR A 62 -11.03 -11.80 14.51
N MET A 63 -11.27 -11.94 13.19
CA MET A 63 -11.83 -13.16 12.61
C MET A 63 -10.91 -14.36 12.84
N PHE A 64 -9.63 -14.22 12.54
CA PHE A 64 -8.61 -15.26 12.75
C PHE A 64 -8.51 -15.71 14.22
N THR A 65 -8.52 -14.75 15.15
CA THR A 65 -8.47 -15.06 16.59
C THR A 65 -9.72 -15.82 17.03
N LYS A 66 -10.89 -15.46 16.48
CA LYS A 66 -12.16 -16.14 16.77
C LYS A 66 -12.16 -17.58 16.23
N GLU A 67 -11.65 -17.80 15.02
CA GLU A 67 -11.49 -19.13 14.42
C GLU A 67 -10.59 -20.02 15.27
N ILE A 68 -9.39 -19.54 15.62
CA ILE A 68 -8.45 -20.29 16.48
C ILE A 68 -9.07 -20.58 17.85
N SER A 69 -9.72 -19.58 18.45
CA SER A 69 -10.33 -19.76 19.77
C SER A 69 -11.47 -20.78 19.73
N SER A 70 -12.29 -20.77 18.67
CA SER A 70 -13.36 -21.74 18.48
C SER A 70 -12.81 -23.16 18.38
N MET A 71 -11.82 -23.37 17.48
CA MET A 71 -11.19 -24.66 17.28
C MET A 71 -10.47 -25.15 18.55
N TYR A 72 -9.77 -24.24 19.24
CA TYR A 72 -9.13 -24.55 20.51
C TYR A 72 -10.14 -24.99 21.56
N ASN A 73 -11.22 -24.24 21.75
CA ASN A 73 -12.23 -24.56 22.76
C ASN A 73 -12.95 -25.88 22.47
N MET A 74 -13.17 -26.20 21.19
CA MET A 74 -13.75 -27.48 20.76
C MET A 74 -12.83 -28.65 21.12
N LEU A 75 -11.52 -28.54 20.84
CA LEU A 75 -10.59 -29.66 20.94
C LEU A 75 -9.83 -29.75 22.29
N LYS A 76 -9.73 -28.66 23.06
CA LYS A 76 -8.86 -28.54 24.25
C LYS A 76 -9.06 -29.62 25.31
N ARG A 77 -10.30 -30.05 25.54
CA ARG A 77 -10.61 -30.91 26.70
C ARG A 77 -10.12 -32.35 26.54
N GLU A 78 -10.08 -32.84 25.31
CA GLU A 78 -9.88 -34.27 25.05
C GLU A 78 -8.74 -34.55 24.06
N TYR A 79 -8.41 -33.58 23.21
CA TYR A 79 -7.51 -33.83 22.07
C TYR A 79 -6.24 -32.98 22.14
N LEU A 80 -6.30 -31.73 22.63
CA LEU A 80 -5.12 -30.83 22.66
C LEU A 80 -4.47 -30.72 24.03
N ASN A 81 -3.16 -30.94 24.06
CA ASN A 81 -2.30 -30.61 25.20
C ASN A 81 -1.80 -29.16 25.15
N SER A 82 -1.78 -28.53 23.97
CA SER A 82 -1.29 -27.16 23.79
C SER A 82 -1.93 -26.46 22.59
N ILE A 83 -2.07 -25.14 22.66
CA ILE A 83 -2.53 -24.32 21.53
C ILE A 83 -1.60 -24.40 20.32
N PHE A 84 -0.30 -24.68 20.52
CA PHE A 84 0.66 -24.82 19.42
C PHE A 84 0.36 -26.01 18.51
N GLN A 85 -0.38 -27.01 18.98
CA GLN A 85 -0.77 -28.15 18.15
C GLN A 85 -1.75 -27.74 17.03
N LEU A 86 -2.50 -26.66 17.23
CA LEU A 86 -3.34 -26.07 16.17
C LEU A 86 -2.54 -25.47 15.02
N PHE A 87 -1.23 -25.26 15.19
CA PHE A 87 -0.34 -24.76 14.14
C PHE A 87 0.41 -25.91 13.45
N ASN A 88 0.22 -27.16 13.91
CA ASN A 88 0.82 -28.33 13.30
C ASN A 88 -0.19 -28.99 12.35
N PRO A 89 -0.03 -28.82 11.03
CA PRO A 89 -0.99 -29.32 10.06
C PRO A 89 -1.05 -30.85 10.01
N ILE A 90 0.09 -31.52 10.20
CA ILE A 90 0.18 -32.99 10.23
C ILE A 90 -0.62 -33.52 11.42
N TYR A 91 -0.55 -32.83 12.55
CA TYR A 91 -1.30 -33.18 13.73
C TYR A 91 -2.82 -32.99 13.53
N ILE A 92 -3.25 -31.88 12.93
CA ILE A 92 -4.66 -31.66 12.62
C ILE A 92 -5.19 -32.68 11.60
N GLU A 93 -4.39 -33.04 10.60
CA GLU A 93 -4.72 -34.10 9.64
C GLU A 93 -4.88 -35.46 10.34
N SER A 94 -4.00 -35.77 11.30
CA SER A 94 -4.12 -37.00 12.10
C SER A 94 -5.38 -37.02 12.96
N LEU A 95 -5.79 -35.88 13.53
CA LEU A 95 -7.04 -35.75 14.27
C LEU A 95 -8.26 -35.91 13.36
N SER A 96 -8.23 -35.30 12.17
CA SER A 96 -9.28 -35.44 11.17
C SER A 96 -9.49 -36.91 10.80
N ASN A 97 -8.41 -37.65 10.52
CA ASN A 97 -8.49 -39.09 10.24
C ASN A 97 -9.04 -39.89 11.43
N TYR A 98 -8.59 -39.58 12.66
CA TYR A 98 -9.13 -40.20 13.87
C TYR A 98 -10.63 -39.94 14.03
N PHE A 99 -11.11 -38.72 13.79
CA PHE A 99 -12.53 -38.39 13.90
C PHE A 99 -13.38 -39.09 12.83
N TYR A 100 -12.85 -39.23 11.62
CA TYR A 100 -13.47 -40.00 10.55
C TYR A 100 -13.61 -41.48 10.93
N GLU A 101 -12.55 -42.10 11.45
CA GLU A 101 -12.55 -43.51 11.86
C GLU A 101 -13.46 -43.82 13.07
N ASN A 102 -13.83 -42.80 13.85
CA ASN A 102 -14.63 -42.94 15.07
C ASN A 102 -16.03 -42.33 14.95
N ASP A 103 -16.53 -42.10 13.73
CA ASP A 103 -17.87 -41.54 13.44
C ASP A 103 -18.16 -40.16 14.09
N LYS A 104 -17.11 -39.39 14.38
CA LYS A 104 -17.20 -38.02 14.95
C LYS A 104 -17.27 -36.98 13.83
N MET A 105 -18.41 -36.96 13.14
CA MET A 105 -18.57 -36.19 11.90
C MET A 105 -18.39 -34.68 12.07
N ILE A 106 -18.85 -34.08 13.17
CA ILE A 106 -18.75 -32.62 13.38
C ILE A 106 -17.28 -32.21 13.51
N GLU A 107 -16.54 -32.90 14.38
CA GLU A 107 -15.12 -32.67 14.62
C GLU A 107 -14.29 -32.98 13.37
N TYR A 108 -14.66 -34.02 12.61
CA TYR A 108 -14.05 -34.33 11.32
C TYR A 108 -14.18 -33.16 10.34
N TYR A 109 -15.38 -32.65 10.10
CA TYR A 109 -15.61 -31.55 9.16
C TYR A 109 -14.84 -30.29 9.57
N GLU A 110 -14.92 -29.90 10.85
CA GLU A 110 -14.22 -28.74 11.38
C GLU A 110 -12.69 -28.88 11.22
N THR A 111 -12.12 -30.02 11.57
CA THR A 111 -10.67 -30.25 11.48
C THR A 111 -10.16 -30.44 10.05
N LEU A 112 -11.00 -30.93 9.13
CA LEU A 112 -10.65 -31.13 7.72
C LEU A 112 -10.42 -29.79 7.00
N HIS A 113 -11.27 -28.78 7.27
CA HIS A 113 -11.20 -27.48 6.60
C HIS A 113 -10.25 -26.50 7.26
N TYR A 114 -10.08 -26.61 8.58
CA TYR A 114 -9.28 -25.70 9.40
C TYR A 114 -7.89 -25.37 8.83
N PRO A 115 -7.05 -26.31 8.34
CA PRO A 115 -5.71 -25.96 7.88
C PRO A 115 -5.70 -25.01 6.67
N ASN A 116 -6.69 -25.13 5.78
CA ASN A 116 -6.82 -24.23 4.62
C ASN A 116 -7.34 -22.87 5.05
N ASP A 117 -8.37 -22.83 5.89
CA ASP A 117 -8.96 -21.59 6.38
C ASP A 117 -7.95 -20.80 7.22
N PHE A 118 -7.21 -21.49 8.09
CA PHE A 118 -6.12 -20.93 8.87
C PHE A 118 -5.07 -20.26 7.97
N MET A 119 -4.60 -20.95 6.92
CA MET A 119 -3.59 -20.39 6.01
C MET A 119 -4.14 -19.23 5.18
N ASN A 120 -5.39 -19.31 4.75
CA ASN A 120 -6.05 -18.24 4.02
C ASN A 120 -6.20 -16.98 4.89
N SER A 121 -6.69 -17.12 6.12
CA SER A 121 -6.80 -16.02 7.08
C SER A 121 -5.44 -15.40 7.39
N LEU A 122 -4.40 -16.21 7.59
CA LEU A 122 -3.03 -15.73 7.80
C LEU A 122 -2.50 -14.96 6.58
N TYR A 123 -2.72 -15.48 5.37
CA TYR A 123 -2.35 -14.80 4.13
C TYR A 123 -3.06 -13.45 3.99
N MET A 124 -4.37 -13.39 4.26
CA MET A 124 -5.14 -12.14 4.19
C MET A 124 -4.61 -11.09 5.19
N ILE A 125 -4.21 -11.51 6.39
CA ILE A 125 -3.55 -10.62 7.36
C ILE A 125 -2.23 -10.11 6.78
N ILE A 126 -1.35 -10.99 6.30
CA ILE A 126 -0.04 -10.61 5.74
C ILE A 126 -0.21 -9.66 4.56
N ALA A 127 -1.07 -9.98 3.61
CA ALA A 127 -1.34 -9.15 2.43
C ALA A 127 -1.84 -7.75 2.84
N SER A 128 -2.77 -7.68 3.79
CA SER A 128 -3.32 -6.42 4.29
C SER A 128 -2.27 -5.58 5.01
N VAL A 129 -1.39 -6.21 5.80
CA VAL A 129 -0.26 -5.54 6.46
C VAL A 129 0.75 -5.03 5.43
N CYS A 130 1.08 -5.83 4.40
CA CYS A 130 1.95 -5.40 3.31
C CYS A 130 1.39 -4.16 2.60
N ILE A 131 0.09 -4.16 2.26
CA ILE A 131 -0.56 -3.01 1.63
C ILE A 131 -0.56 -1.79 2.56
N LEU A 132 -0.88 -1.98 3.83
CA LEU A 132 -0.83 -0.92 4.85
C LEU A 132 0.56 -0.26 4.90
N ILE A 133 1.62 -1.06 4.98
CA ILE A 133 3.00 -0.56 5.00
C ILE A 133 3.34 0.19 3.72
N LEU A 134 2.95 -0.34 2.56
CA LEU A 134 3.16 0.31 1.27
C LEU A 134 2.46 1.67 1.20
N ASP A 135 1.22 1.77 1.67
CA ASP A 135 0.47 3.03 1.65
C ASP A 135 1.02 4.06 2.63
N ILE A 136 1.42 3.64 3.84
CA ILE A 136 2.16 4.50 4.78
C ILE A 136 3.47 4.98 4.14
N ASN A 137 4.18 4.12 3.41
CA ASN A 137 5.42 4.53 2.76
C ASN A 137 5.17 5.50 1.60
N LYS A 138 4.10 5.30 0.81
CA LYS A 138 3.68 6.26 -0.25
C LYS A 138 3.32 7.62 0.32
N GLU A 139 2.77 7.70 1.54
CA GLU A 139 2.51 8.98 2.20
C GLU A 139 3.81 9.75 2.48
N LYS A 140 4.88 9.03 2.84
CA LYS A 140 6.20 9.64 2.95
C LYS A 140 6.73 10.13 1.60
N VAL A 141 6.20 9.66 0.46
CA VAL A 141 6.57 10.09 -0.89
C VAL A 141 5.78 11.35 -1.23
N LYS A 142 6.33 12.50 -0.79
CA LYS A 142 5.85 13.80 -1.25
C LYS A 142 6.27 14.01 -2.71
N ILE A 143 5.44 14.69 -3.48
CA ILE A 143 5.85 15.13 -4.82
C ILE A 143 6.99 16.12 -4.61
N ALA A 144 8.14 15.87 -5.23
CA ALA A 144 9.33 16.65 -4.99
C ALA A 144 9.85 17.23 -6.30
N LEU A 145 10.06 18.55 -6.30
CA LEU A 145 10.78 19.24 -7.37
C LEU A 145 12.28 19.19 -7.04
N PHE A 146 13.07 18.62 -7.93
CA PHE A 146 14.54 18.63 -7.85
C PHE A 146 15.12 19.65 -8.84
N GLN A 147 16.44 19.81 -8.93
CA GLN A 147 17.04 20.63 -9.98
C GLN A 147 16.89 19.98 -11.37
N ASP A 148 17.05 18.65 -11.44
CA ASP A 148 17.11 17.92 -12.71
C ASP A 148 15.76 17.34 -13.16
N GLY A 149 14.68 17.56 -12.41
CA GLY A 149 13.40 16.93 -12.68
C GLY A 149 12.45 16.81 -11.49
N VAL A 150 11.32 16.15 -11.75
CA VAL A 150 10.18 16.09 -10.82
C VAL A 150 9.91 14.64 -10.42
N LEU A 151 9.85 14.36 -9.12
CA LEU A 151 9.50 13.04 -8.58
C LEU A 151 8.03 13.03 -8.17
N VAL A 152 7.28 12.11 -8.77
CA VAL A 152 5.84 11.99 -8.53
C VAL A 152 5.48 10.52 -8.43
N ARG A 153 4.85 10.11 -7.33
CA ARG A 153 4.38 8.73 -7.12
C ARG A 153 5.47 7.70 -7.48
N ASP A 154 6.69 7.90 -6.95
CA ASP A 154 7.87 7.04 -7.16
C ASP A 154 8.43 6.99 -8.60
N LYS A 155 7.98 7.87 -9.49
CA LYS A 155 8.54 8.05 -10.84
C LYS A 155 9.25 9.40 -10.94
N PHE A 156 10.50 9.37 -11.41
CA PHE A 156 11.26 10.58 -11.69
C PHE A 156 11.14 10.95 -13.17
N TYR A 157 10.78 12.19 -13.42
CA TYR A 157 10.68 12.77 -14.75
C TYR A 157 11.81 13.78 -14.91
N ASN A 158 12.74 13.50 -15.83
CA ASN A 158 13.79 14.47 -16.18
C ASN A 158 13.16 15.78 -16.64
N LYS A 159 13.83 16.88 -16.33
CA LYS A 159 13.47 18.23 -16.77
C LYS A 159 13.17 18.30 -18.27
N ASP A 160 13.94 17.61 -19.11
CA ASP A 160 13.77 17.63 -20.57
C ASP A 160 12.41 17.05 -21.04
N LYS A 161 11.73 16.29 -20.19
CA LYS A 161 10.40 15.73 -20.48
C LYS A 161 9.26 16.67 -20.11
N LEU A 162 9.54 17.77 -19.43
CA LEU A 162 8.54 18.76 -19.03
C LEU A 162 8.45 19.82 -20.13
N LEU A 163 7.25 20.02 -20.65
CA LEU A 163 7.02 20.94 -21.77
C LEU A 163 6.49 22.30 -21.29
N GLN A 164 5.48 22.27 -20.43
CA GLN A 164 4.74 23.45 -19.98
C GLN A 164 4.06 23.15 -18.64
N TYR A 165 3.55 24.19 -17.99
CA TYR A 165 2.76 24.05 -16.77
C TYR A 165 1.59 25.02 -16.74
N GLU A 166 0.58 24.72 -15.93
CA GLU A 166 -0.60 25.55 -15.75
C GLU A 166 -0.98 25.58 -14.27
N TRP A 167 -1.36 26.77 -13.79
CA TRP A 167 -1.92 26.95 -12.45
C TRP A 167 -3.45 27.01 -12.52
N GLY A 168 -4.11 26.10 -11.83
CA GLY A 168 -5.53 26.21 -11.52
C GLY A 168 -5.82 27.26 -10.46
N GLY A 169 -7.10 27.62 -10.34
CA GLY A 169 -7.59 28.58 -9.35
C GLY A 169 -7.29 28.17 -7.90
N ALA A 170 -7.18 29.19 -7.04
CA ALA A 170 -7.06 28.97 -5.60
C ALA A 170 -8.39 28.46 -5.03
N TYR A 171 -8.35 27.43 -4.20
CA TYR A 171 -9.50 26.92 -3.49
C TYR A 171 -9.17 26.62 -2.04
N GLU A 172 -10.14 26.84 -1.17
CA GLU A 172 -10.04 26.48 0.22
C GLU A 172 -10.38 25.00 0.42
N ASN A 173 -9.50 24.25 1.09
CA ASN A 173 -9.81 22.87 1.42
C ASN A 173 -10.64 22.82 2.72
N LYS A 174 -11.92 22.48 2.59
CA LYS A 174 -12.84 22.34 3.73
C LYS A 174 -12.67 21.03 4.52
N MET A 175 -11.88 20.07 4.06
CA MET A 175 -11.66 18.78 4.74
C MET A 175 -10.30 18.69 5.45
N PHE A 176 -10.29 18.09 6.66
CA PHE A 176 -9.22 17.62 7.57
C PHE A 176 -7.95 18.49 7.78
N PHE A 177 -7.58 19.36 6.85
CA PHE A 177 -6.48 20.31 6.95
C PHE A 177 -6.92 21.61 6.28
N LYS A 178 -7.18 22.63 7.11
CA LYS A 178 -7.54 23.98 6.68
C LYS A 178 -6.36 24.62 5.94
N GLY A 179 -6.64 25.28 4.81
CA GLY A 179 -5.63 25.99 4.03
C GLY A 179 -6.13 26.35 2.63
N ILE A 180 -5.46 27.31 2.00
CA ILE A 180 -5.69 27.74 0.62
C ILE A 180 -4.69 26.98 -0.27
N TYR A 181 -5.20 26.32 -1.30
CA TYR A 181 -4.40 25.50 -2.21
C TYR A 181 -4.66 25.90 -3.66
N CYS A 182 -3.69 25.66 -4.53
CA CYS A 182 -3.85 25.71 -5.99
C CYS A 182 -3.44 24.37 -6.60
N ASN A 183 -3.98 24.06 -7.78
CA ASN A 183 -3.56 22.88 -8.53
C ASN A 183 -2.51 23.32 -9.57
N LEU A 184 -1.33 22.70 -9.56
CA LEU A 184 -0.31 22.82 -10.59
C LEU A 184 -0.44 21.64 -11.55
N VAL A 185 -0.70 21.88 -12.83
CA VAL A 185 -0.69 20.85 -13.86
C VAL A 185 0.62 20.94 -14.63
N LEU A 186 1.43 19.89 -14.58
CA LEU A 186 2.65 19.75 -15.39
C LEU A 186 2.35 18.92 -16.63
N TYR A 187 2.70 19.44 -17.80
CA TYR A 187 2.54 18.75 -19.07
C TYR A 187 3.85 18.09 -19.49
N MET A 188 3.77 16.81 -19.83
CA MET A 188 4.93 16.01 -20.18
C MET A 188 4.90 15.60 -21.65
N ASP A 189 6.08 15.55 -22.25
CA ASP A 189 6.26 14.87 -23.52
C ASP A 189 6.13 13.36 -23.31
N SER A 190 5.21 12.75 -24.04
CA SER A 190 4.91 11.33 -23.91
C SER A 190 4.65 10.72 -25.28
N ILE A 191 5.66 10.01 -25.76
CA ILE A 191 5.56 9.14 -26.93
C ILE A 191 4.86 7.80 -26.57
N PHE A 192 4.83 7.40 -25.28
CA PHE A 192 4.40 6.03 -24.87
C PHE A 192 3.58 5.89 -23.56
N GLN A 193 3.22 6.96 -22.86
CA GLN A 193 2.41 6.90 -21.62
C GLN A 193 1.09 7.68 -21.74
N SER A 194 -0.04 7.10 -21.30
CA SER A 194 -1.38 7.67 -21.49
C SER A 194 -1.67 8.95 -20.70
N ASN A 195 -0.77 9.37 -19.79
CA ASN A 195 -0.98 10.56 -18.96
C ASN A 195 0.04 11.63 -19.34
N ARG A 196 -0.37 12.56 -20.23
CA ARG A 196 0.40 13.75 -20.60
C ARG A 196 0.36 14.84 -19.54
N GLU A 197 -0.49 14.68 -18.54
CA GLU A 197 -0.75 15.67 -17.52
C GLU A 197 -0.51 15.11 -16.13
N LEU A 198 0.09 15.93 -15.30
CA LEU A 198 0.35 15.64 -13.91
C LEU A 198 -0.16 16.78 -13.03
N ALA A 199 -1.31 16.56 -12.41
CA ALA A 199 -1.87 17.48 -11.44
C ALA A 199 -1.25 17.27 -10.06
N VAL A 200 -0.77 18.37 -9.46
CA VAL A 200 -0.16 18.43 -8.14
C VAL A 200 -0.85 19.51 -7.33
N ARG A 201 -1.25 19.20 -6.10
CA ARG A 201 -1.79 20.21 -5.18
C ARG A 201 -0.66 20.93 -4.46
N VAL A 202 -0.68 22.26 -4.50
CA VAL A 202 0.33 23.14 -3.92
C VAL A 202 -0.32 24.05 -2.88
N ASN A 203 0.36 24.30 -1.76
CA ASN A 203 -0.08 25.32 -0.82
C ASN A 203 0.07 26.69 -1.48
N TYR A 204 -0.95 27.54 -1.41
CA TYR A 204 -0.93 28.84 -2.08
C TYR A 204 0.26 29.71 -1.64
N SER A 205 0.72 29.57 -0.39
CA SER A 205 1.93 30.26 0.11
C SER A 205 3.20 29.93 -0.66
N ASP A 206 3.28 28.73 -1.24
CA ASP A 206 4.46 28.24 -1.96
C ASP A 206 4.37 28.49 -3.47
N LYS A 207 3.25 29.04 -3.96
CA LYS A 207 2.97 29.24 -5.39
C LYS A 207 4.08 30.05 -6.06
N ASP A 208 4.39 31.22 -5.54
CA ASP A 208 5.38 32.14 -6.17
C ASP A 208 6.78 31.54 -6.16
N LYS A 209 7.14 30.82 -5.09
CA LYS A 209 8.42 30.10 -5.00
C LYS A 209 8.51 29.04 -6.10
N ILE A 210 7.46 28.22 -6.27
CA ILE A 210 7.42 27.17 -7.29
C ILE A 210 7.37 27.75 -8.69
N ASP A 211 6.61 28.81 -8.91
CA ASP A 211 6.52 29.49 -10.20
C ASP A 211 7.89 30.00 -10.66
N ASN A 212 8.64 30.62 -9.75
CA ASN A 212 10.01 31.05 -10.01
C ASN A 212 10.92 29.87 -10.38
N ILE A 213 10.79 28.72 -9.69
CA ILE A 213 11.59 27.53 -10.01
C ILE A 213 11.24 27.01 -11.42
N LEU A 214 9.95 26.92 -11.75
CA LEU A 214 9.51 26.42 -13.07
C LEU A 214 9.93 27.36 -14.21
N LYS A 215 9.83 28.67 -14.01
CA LYS A 215 10.25 29.68 -15.00
C LYS A 215 11.76 29.75 -15.14
N TYR A 216 12.49 29.93 -14.04
CA TYR A 216 13.92 30.26 -14.10
C TYR A 216 14.82 29.03 -14.08
N THR A 217 14.48 28.00 -13.31
CA THR A 217 15.28 26.77 -13.25
C THR A 217 14.92 25.82 -14.38
N TYR A 218 13.64 25.67 -14.69
CA TYR A 218 13.18 24.73 -15.72
C TYR A 218 12.99 25.35 -17.10
N ASN A 219 12.92 26.68 -17.22
CA ASN A 219 12.63 27.40 -18.47
C ASN A 219 11.32 26.95 -19.13
N LEU A 220 10.32 26.61 -18.31
CA LEU A 220 9.00 26.19 -18.79
C LEU A 220 8.13 27.41 -19.07
N LYS A 221 7.31 27.32 -20.11
CA LYS A 221 6.28 28.33 -20.39
C LYS A 221 5.04 28.05 -19.54
N SER A 222 4.54 29.09 -18.87
CA SER A 222 3.20 29.06 -18.27
C SER A 222 2.18 29.07 -19.40
N LYS A 223 1.21 28.16 -19.32
CA LYS A 223 0.02 28.20 -20.17
C LYS A 223 -0.98 29.11 -19.47
N ASP A 224 -0.69 30.41 -19.42
CA ASP A 224 -1.64 31.37 -18.86
C ASP A 224 -2.89 31.37 -19.75
N ASN A 225 -4.08 31.38 -19.12
CA ASN A 225 -5.35 31.50 -19.81
C ASN A 225 -5.39 32.86 -20.55
N ASP A 226 -4.99 32.87 -21.82
CA ASP A 226 -5.21 33.95 -22.79
C ASP A 226 -6.71 34.13 -23.15
N GLY A 227 -7.63 33.80 -22.24
CA GLY A 227 -9.06 33.87 -22.51
C GLY A 227 -9.89 33.67 -21.25
N ASP A 228 -10.09 34.76 -20.52
CA ASP A 228 -11.43 35.16 -20.09
C ASP A 228 -11.38 36.68 -19.85
N LYS A 229 -11.77 37.40 -20.92
CA LYS A 229 -12.32 38.75 -20.86
C LYS A 229 -13.82 38.65 -20.59
#